data_AF-A0A9Q0T1H2-F1
#
_entry.id   AF-A0A9Q0T1H2-F1
#
_cell.length_a   1.000
_cell.length_b   1.000
_cell.length_c   1.000
_cell.angle_alpha   90.00
_cell.angle_beta   90.00
_cell.angle_gamma   90.00
#
_symmetry.space_group_name_H-M   'P 1'
#
loop_
_entity.id
_entity.type
_entity.pdbx_description
1 polymer ?
#
loop_
_entity_poly.entity_id
_entity_poly.type
_entity_poly.pdbx_seq_one_letter_code
_entity_poly.pdbx_strand_id
1 'polypeptide(L)'
;MMRKKMGDIRMARVVSLEKAFPSRDDSDVFSRKDDPRLRRLAETRVDNRDEMRADHRRIRQAEIISTEEEETRKQEWADKEEDDEDALEERRRRIKEKLRQRELEEAALLPVEEEEEEEEVEEEEEESEYETDSDEEMAGMAMVKPVFVPKSERDTIAERERLEAEEQALEEKVRRKLEERKVETKQILVEEIKKEEMIQRNLETEANIADVDTDDEMNEAEEYEAWKVREIARIKRDREDREAMLKEREEIERVRNMTEEERRDWERKNPKPAPPPKQKWRFMQKYFHKGAFFQDESDDRAATVGTDNIFKRDFSAPTGEDNMDKTILPKVMQVKHFGRSGRTKWTHLVNEDTTDWNNPWTYNDPLRAKYNAKMAGMNTAIAKPKGSKKLKDWESR
;
A
#
# COMPACT_ATOMS: atom_id res chain seq x y z
N MET A 1 -61.64 42.34 20.91
CA MET A 1 -60.69 43.47 21.10
C MET A 1 -59.20 43.07 21.21
N MET A 2 -58.81 41.79 21.27
CA MET A 2 -57.39 41.39 21.40
C MET A 2 -56.57 41.33 20.09
N ARG A 3 -57.21 41.23 18.91
CA ARG A 3 -56.48 41.20 17.62
C ARG A 3 -55.93 42.56 17.18
N LYS A 4 -56.53 43.68 17.64
CA LYS A 4 -56.07 45.04 17.31
C LYS A 4 -54.76 45.39 18.03
N LYS A 5 -54.66 45.06 19.33
CA LYS A 5 -53.44 45.31 20.14
C LYS A 5 -52.21 44.52 19.67
N MET A 6 -52.40 43.31 19.13
CA MET A 6 -51.28 42.51 18.59
C MET A 6 -50.76 43.03 17.24
N GLY A 7 -51.59 43.71 16.46
CA GLY A 7 -51.18 44.39 15.23
C GLY A 7 -50.33 45.62 15.54
N ASP A 8 -50.75 46.43 16.51
CA ASP A 8 -50.03 47.65 16.91
C ASP A 8 -48.62 47.36 17.45
N ILE A 9 -48.42 46.26 18.18
CA ILE A 9 -47.10 45.85 18.69
C ILE A 9 -46.16 45.39 17.57
N ARG A 10 -46.70 44.72 16.54
CA ARG A 10 -45.90 44.33 15.36
C ARG A 10 -45.51 45.54 14.53
N MET A 11 -46.42 46.48 14.35
CA MET A 11 -46.16 47.73 13.64
C MET A 11 -45.12 48.59 14.38
N ALA A 12 -45.20 48.70 15.70
CA ALA A 12 -44.18 49.41 16.50
C ALA A 12 -42.78 48.75 16.43
N ARG A 13 -42.73 47.42 16.32
CA ARG A 13 -41.47 46.67 16.16
C ARG A 13 -40.87 46.83 14.76
N VAL A 14 -41.70 46.94 13.72
CA VAL A 14 -41.26 47.20 12.35
C VAL A 14 -40.74 48.64 12.21
N VAL A 15 -41.46 49.60 12.77
CA VAL A 15 -41.07 51.03 12.74
C VAL A 15 -39.78 51.28 13.54
N SER A 16 -39.57 50.59 14.66
CA SER A 16 -38.29 50.68 15.40
C SER A 16 -37.12 50.01 14.69
N LEU A 17 -37.39 48.96 13.89
CA LEU A 17 -36.38 48.28 13.08
C LEU A 17 -35.94 49.14 11.88
N GLU A 18 -36.87 49.81 11.19
CA GLU A 18 -36.58 50.75 10.09
C GLU A 18 -35.81 51.99 10.57
N LYS A 19 -36.01 52.41 11.83
CA LYS A 19 -35.28 53.54 12.41
C LYS A 19 -33.86 53.17 12.86
N ALA A 20 -33.63 51.92 13.24
CA ALA A 20 -32.31 51.39 13.60
C ALA A 20 -31.47 51.00 12.37
N PHE A 21 -32.13 50.63 11.27
CA PHE A 21 -31.51 50.30 9.99
C PHE A 21 -32.27 51.01 8.86
N PRO A 22 -31.95 52.29 8.57
CA PRO A 22 -32.54 52.97 7.44
C PRO A 22 -32.26 52.16 6.17
N SER A 23 -33.31 51.65 5.54
CA SER A 23 -33.20 51.04 4.21
C SER A 23 -32.76 52.15 3.27
N ARG A 24 -31.47 52.14 2.94
CA ARG A 24 -30.90 53.01 1.93
C ARG A 24 -31.45 52.53 0.60
N ASP A 25 -32.56 53.13 0.20
CA ASP A 25 -33.13 52.96 -1.12
C ASP A 25 -32.12 53.57 -2.10
N ASP A 26 -31.23 52.75 -2.64
CA ASP A 26 -30.28 53.11 -3.71
C ASP A 26 -31.04 53.31 -5.04
N SER A 27 -32.19 53.98 -5.01
CA SER A 27 -32.96 54.39 -6.18
C SER A 27 -32.37 55.61 -6.88
N ASP A 28 -31.35 56.26 -6.30
CA ASP A 28 -30.65 57.41 -6.89
C ASP A 28 -29.34 57.04 -7.64
N VAL A 29 -29.15 55.76 -7.99
CA VAL A 29 -28.01 55.29 -8.81
C VAL A 29 -28.45 54.83 -10.22
N PHE A 30 -29.70 55.09 -10.61
CA PHE A 30 -30.21 54.81 -11.95
C PHE A 30 -29.84 55.90 -12.97
N SER A 31 -28.54 56.06 -13.23
CA SER A 31 -28.06 56.59 -14.51
C SER A 31 -26.69 56.02 -14.92
N ARG A 32 -26.31 54.87 -14.37
CA ARG A 32 -25.19 54.09 -14.92
C ARG A 32 -25.77 53.07 -15.88
N LYS A 33 -25.70 53.44 -17.16
CA LYS A 33 -25.91 52.63 -18.36
C LYS A 33 -25.87 51.13 -18.07
N ASP A 34 -26.91 50.40 -18.45
CA ASP A 34 -26.99 48.94 -18.43
C ASP A 34 -25.69 48.32 -18.95
N ASP A 35 -24.82 47.92 -18.02
CA ASP A 35 -23.49 47.45 -18.36
C ASP A 35 -23.60 45.97 -18.75
N PRO A 36 -23.38 45.59 -20.02
CA PRO A 36 -23.70 44.23 -20.51
C PRO A 36 -22.91 43.14 -19.78
N ARG A 37 -21.77 43.51 -19.19
CA ARG A 37 -20.91 42.62 -18.41
C ARG A 37 -21.50 42.30 -17.04
N LEU A 38 -22.14 43.28 -16.39
CA LEU A 38 -22.82 43.07 -15.10
C LEU A 38 -24.09 42.25 -15.27
N ARG A 39 -24.81 42.42 -16.39
CA ARG A 39 -25.98 41.59 -16.71
C ARG A 39 -25.61 40.11 -16.88
N ARG A 40 -24.53 39.83 -17.63
CA ARG A 40 -24.03 38.44 -17.77
C ARG A 40 -23.57 37.86 -16.44
N LEU A 41 -22.98 38.66 -15.55
CA LEU A 41 -22.52 38.19 -14.24
C LEU A 41 -23.70 37.90 -13.28
N ALA A 42 -24.80 38.64 -13.43
CA ALA A 42 -26.04 38.39 -12.69
C ALA A 42 -26.78 37.16 -13.23
N GLU A 43 -26.91 37.03 -14.56
CA GLU A 43 -27.51 35.86 -15.23
C GLU A 43 -26.75 34.58 -14.88
N THR A 44 -25.42 34.56 -15.05
CA THR A 44 -24.60 33.39 -14.69
C THR A 44 -24.68 33.01 -13.21
N ARG A 45 -24.85 33.97 -12.29
CA ARG A 45 -24.98 33.68 -10.85
C ARG A 45 -26.37 33.12 -10.49
N VAL A 46 -27.40 33.49 -11.24
CA VAL A 46 -28.75 32.94 -11.08
C VAL A 46 -28.84 31.53 -11.68
N ASP A 47 -28.28 31.33 -12.87
CA ASP A 47 -28.25 30.02 -13.55
C ASP A 47 -27.52 28.98 -12.69
N ASN A 48 -26.35 29.32 -12.13
CA ASN A 48 -25.62 28.44 -11.20
C ASN A 48 -26.41 28.09 -9.92
N ARG A 49 -27.31 28.96 -9.45
CA ARG A 49 -28.12 28.71 -8.24
C ARG A 49 -29.30 27.79 -8.53
N ASP A 50 -29.92 27.94 -9.69
CA ASP A 50 -31.08 27.11 -10.07
C ASP A 50 -30.65 25.75 -10.63
N GLU A 51 -29.49 25.65 -11.27
CA GLU A 51 -28.82 24.38 -11.58
C GLU A 51 -28.48 23.60 -10.30
N MET A 52 -27.87 24.25 -9.30
CA MET A 52 -27.53 23.60 -8.03
C MET A 52 -28.77 23.11 -7.26
N ARG A 53 -29.90 23.82 -7.36
CA ARG A 53 -31.19 23.34 -6.82
C ARG A 53 -31.79 22.20 -7.62
N ALA A 54 -31.63 22.20 -8.94
CA ALA A 54 -32.11 21.13 -9.80
C ALA A 54 -31.31 19.84 -9.54
N ASP A 55 -30.00 19.94 -9.38
CA ASP A 55 -29.14 18.81 -8.98
C ASP A 55 -29.50 18.29 -7.59
N HIS A 56 -29.74 19.16 -6.61
CA HIS A 56 -30.22 18.73 -5.29
C HIS A 56 -31.57 18.00 -5.33
N ARG A 57 -32.48 18.37 -6.24
CA ARG A 57 -33.73 17.64 -6.45
C ARG A 57 -33.50 16.31 -7.15
N ARG A 58 -32.59 16.26 -8.12
CA ARG A 58 -32.24 15.05 -8.86
C ARG A 58 -31.56 14.01 -7.97
N ILE A 59 -30.66 14.45 -7.09
CA ILE A 59 -29.99 13.59 -6.11
C ILE A 59 -31.00 12.98 -5.14
N ARG A 60 -31.93 13.78 -4.59
CA ARG A 60 -32.97 13.25 -3.68
C ARG A 60 -33.95 12.30 -4.38
N GLN A 61 -34.30 12.57 -5.64
CA GLN A 61 -35.15 11.66 -6.41
C GLN A 61 -34.42 10.35 -6.74
N ALA A 62 -33.12 10.41 -7.05
CA ALA A 62 -32.30 9.22 -7.27
C ALA A 62 -32.10 8.40 -5.99
N GLU A 63 -31.95 9.06 -4.83
CA GLU A 63 -31.84 8.40 -3.52
C GLU A 63 -33.11 7.63 -3.15
N ILE A 64 -34.30 8.21 -3.40
CA ILE A 64 -35.59 7.55 -3.16
C ILE A 64 -35.80 6.35 -4.11
N ILE A 65 -35.40 6.48 -5.38
CA ILE A 65 -35.50 5.39 -6.36
C ILE A 65 -34.50 4.27 -6.01
N SER A 66 -33.29 4.60 -5.55
CA SER A 66 -32.31 3.58 -5.14
C SER A 66 -32.75 2.79 -3.91
N THR A 67 -33.46 3.41 -2.96
CA THR A 67 -34.00 2.68 -1.80
C THR A 67 -35.16 1.76 -2.17
N GLU A 68 -36.04 2.18 -3.09
CA GLU A 68 -37.12 1.32 -3.57
C GLU A 68 -36.60 0.17 -4.45
N GLU A 69 -35.61 0.41 -5.33
CA GLU A 69 -35.01 -0.63 -6.18
C GLU A 69 -34.15 -1.62 -5.37
N GLU A 70 -33.49 -1.20 -4.29
CA GLU A 70 -32.79 -2.13 -3.38
C GLU A 70 -33.75 -2.99 -2.57
N GLU A 71 -34.89 -2.43 -2.11
CA GLU A 71 -35.92 -3.20 -1.41
C GLU A 71 -36.59 -4.22 -2.34
N THR A 72 -36.92 -3.85 -3.59
CA THR A 72 -37.49 -4.81 -4.55
C THR A 72 -36.48 -5.90 -4.95
N ARG A 73 -35.21 -5.55 -5.16
CA ARG A 73 -34.16 -6.52 -5.47
C ARG A 73 -33.86 -7.47 -4.31
N LYS A 74 -34.02 -7.01 -3.07
CA LYS A 74 -33.90 -7.85 -1.86
C LYS A 74 -35.10 -8.79 -1.72
N GLN A 75 -36.29 -8.32 -2.08
CA GLN A 75 -37.51 -9.14 -2.13
C GLN A 75 -37.40 -10.24 -3.22
N GLU A 76 -36.93 -9.87 -4.42
CA GLU A 76 -36.73 -10.81 -5.54
C GLU A 76 -35.63 -11.84 -5.28
N TRP A 77 -34.62 -11.49 -4.46
CA TRP A 77 -33.58 -12.43 -4.04
C TRP A 77 -34.12 -13.45 -3.02
N ALA A 78 -34.95 -13.00 -2.08
CA ALA A 78 -35.57 -13.88 -1.08
C ALA A 78 -36.55 -14.89 -1.72
N ASP A 79 -37.38 -14.45 -2.67
CA ASP A 79 -38.32 -15.32 -3.38
C ASP A 79 -37.60 -16.36 -4.28
N LYS A 80 -36.37 -16.07 -4.71
CA LYS A 80 -35.58 -16.99 -5.55
C LYS A 80 -34.80 -18.02 -4.76
N GLU A 81 -34.47 -17.72 -3.51
CA GLU A 81 -33.78 -18.62 -2.59
C GLU A 81 -34.74 -19.71 -2.06
N GLU A 82 -36.01 -19.39 -1.83
CA GLU A 82 -37.05 -20.40 -1.47
C GLU A 82 -37.34 -21.40 -2.61
N ASP A 83 -37.39 -20.96 -3.86
CA ASP A 83 -37.73 -21.81 -5.02
C ASP A 83 -36.60 -22.82 -5.36
N ASP A 84 -35.34 -22.48 -5.06
CA ASP A 84 -34.18 -23.34 -5.29
C ASP A 84 -33.97 -24.41 -4.18
N GLU A 85 -34.34 -24.12 -2.92
CA GLU A 85 -34.27 -25.09 -1.81
C GLU A 85 -35.28 -26.25 -2.00
N ASP A 86 -36.53 -25.95 -2.33
CA ASP A 86 -37.57 -26.96 -2.55
C ASP A 86 -37.23 -27.87 -3.75
N ALA A 87 -36.68 -27.30 -4.83
CA ALA A 87 -36.26 -28.06 -6.00
C ALA A 87 -35.06 -28.99 -5.72
N LEU A 88 -34.13 -28.56 -4.86
CA LEU A 88 -32.98 -29.36 -4.40
C LEU A 88 -33.41 -30.48 -3.46
N GLU A 89 -34.38 -30.24 -2.57
CA GLU A 89 -34.94 -31.25 -1.69
C GLU A 89 -35.66 -32.35 -2.46
N GLU A 90 -36.47 -32.01 -3.46
CA GLU A 90 -37.12 -33.01 -4.32
C GLU A 90 -36.10 -33.89 -5.07
N ARG A 91 -35.00 -33.29 -5.55
CA ARG A 91 -33.93 -34.03 -6.23
C ARG A 91 -33.22 -34.98 -5.27
N ARG A 92 -32.94 -34.54 -4.03
CA ARG A 92 -32.39 -35.40 -2.96
C ARG A 92 -33.33 -36.54 -2.61
N ARG A 93 -34.64 -36.30 -2.51
CA ARG A 93 -35.64 -37.35 -2.24
C ARG A 93 -35.67 -38.40 -3.33
N ARG A 94 -35.68 -38.00 -4.61
CA ARG A 94 -35.65 -38.93 -5.76
C ARG A 94 -34.38 -39.77 -5.82
N ILE A 95 -33.23 -39.22 -5.44
CA ILE A 95 -31.96 -39.96 -5.37
C ILE A 95 -31.98 -40.98 -4.24
N LYS A 96 -32.45 -40.59 -3.05
CA LYS A 96 -32.55 -41.48 -1.88
C LYS A 96 -33.53 -42.64 -2.11
N GLU A 97 -34.61 -42.40 -2.84
CA GLU A 97 -35.57 -43.44 -3.22
C GLU A 97 -34.99 -44.42 -4.25
N LYS A 98 -34.25 -43.93 -5.25
CA LYS A 98 -33.54 -44.79 -6.22
C LYS A 98 -32.45 -45.64 -5.57
N LEU A 99 -31.69 -45.09 -4.62
CA LEU A 99 -30.67 -45.82 -3.88
C LEU A 99 -31.28 -46.96 -3.07
N ARG A 100 -32.40 -46.69 -2.38
CA ARG A 100 -33.13 -47.72 -1.62
C ARG A 100 -33.67 -48.83 -2.53
N GLN A 101 -34.13 -48.50 -3.73
CA GLN A 101 -34.57 -49.51 -4.70
C GLN A 101 -33.41 -50.37 -5.19
N ARG A 102 -32.24 -49.78 -5.42
CA ARG A 102 -31.03 -50.50 -5.82
C ARG A 102 -30.51 -51.40 -4.71
N GLU A 103 -30.50 -50.94 -3.45
CA GLU A 103 -30.14 -51.78 -2.29
C GLU A 103 -31.09 -52.98 -2.14
N LEU A 104 -32.40 -52.79 -2.36
CA LEU A 104 -33.36 -53.89 -2.31
C LEU A 104 -33.18 -54.89 -3.47
N GLU A 105 -32.82 -54.39 -4.66
CA GLU A 105 -32.53 -55.22 -5.83
C GLU A 105 -31.20 -55.98 -5.68
N GLU A 106 -30.18 -55.34 -5.11
CA GLU A 106 -28.85 -55.91 -4.82
C GLU A 106 -28.90 -56.92 -3.68
N ALA A 107 -29.66 -56.66 -2.61
CA ALA A 107 -29.93 -57.63 -1.55
C ALA A 107 -30.74 -58.85 -2.04
N ALA A 108 -31.53 -58.69 -3.11
CA ALA A 108 -32.22 -59.80 -3.77
C ALA A 108 -31.33 -60.56 -4.77
N LEU A 109 -30.16 -60.03 -5.13
CA LEU A 109 -29.24 -60.54 -6.15
C LEU A 109 -27.93 -61.13 -5.59
N LEU A 110 -27.82 -61.32 -4.26
CA LEU A 110 -26.67 -61.97 -3.62
C LEU A 110 -26.96 -63.46 -3.28
N PRO A 111 -26.42 -64.42 -4.06
CA PRO A 111 -26.14 -65.78 -3.61
C PRO A 111 -24.89 -65.82 -2.71
N VAL A 112 -24.95 -66.67 -1.69
CA VAL A 112 -23.88 -66.99 -0.71
C VAL A 112 -22.82 -67.90 -1.34
N GLU A 113 -21.52 -67.57 -1.22
CA GLU A 113 -20.31 -68.44 -1.32
C GLU A 113 -19.08 -67.54 -1.03
N GLU A 114 -18.46 -67.58 0.17
CA GLU A 114 -17.32 -68.39 0.66
C GLU A 114 -15.90 -67.91 0.21
N GLU A 115 -14.98 -67.97 1.17
CA GLU A 115 -13.67 -67.31 1.37
C GLU A 115 -12.45 -67.94 0.66
N GLU A 116 -11.30 -67.21 0.66
CA GLU A 116 -9.85 -67.61 0.72
C GLU A 116 -8.98 -66.64 -0.16
N GLU A 117 -8.13 -65.73 0.38
CA GLU A 117 -6.73 -65.86 0.92
C GLU A 117 -5.72 -66.50 -0.08
N GLU A 118 -4.44 -66.11 -0.29
CA GLU A 118 -3.46 -65.13 0.25
C GLU A 118 -2.19 -65.12 -0.67
N GLU A 119 -1.35 -64.09 -0.48
CA GLU A 119 0.14 -63.91 -0.64
C GLU A 119 1.03 -64.66 -1.68
N GLU A 120 1.99 -63.93 -2.30
CA GLU A 120 3.43 -63.95 -1.94
C GLU A 120 4.27 -62.91 -2.73
N VAL A 121 5.35 -62.40 -2.10
CA VAL A 121 6.35 -61.42 -2.58
C VAL A 121 7.72 -62.10 -2.58
N GLU A 122 8.53 -61.90 -3.63
CA GLU A 122 9.93 -62.37 -3.71
C GLU A 122 10.88 -61.21 -4.10
N GLU A 123 12.00 -61.10 -3.37
CA GLU A 123 13.11 -60.15 -3.53
C GLU A 123 14.07 -60.55 -4.66
N GLU A 124 14.84 -59.60 -5.22
CA GLU A 124 16.22 -59.88 -5.68
C GLU A 124 17.07 -58.60 -5.82
N GLU A 125 18.30 -58.67 -5.30
CA GLU A 125 19.41 -57.70 -5.35
C GLU A 125 20.14 -57.73 -6.70
N GLU A 126 20.81 -56.65 -7.13
CA GLU A 126 22.10 -56.78 -7.83
C GLU A 126 22.94 -55.48 -7.93
N GLU A 127 24.25 -55.70 -8.05
CA GLU A 127 25.44 -54.89 -7.75
C GLU A 127 26.10 -54.32 -9.05
N SER A 128 26.98 -53.30 -8.97
CA SER A 128 28.07 -53.13 -9.97
C SER A 128 29.22 -52.21 -9.53
N GLU A 129 30.46 -52.67 -9.79
CA GLU A 129 31.78 -52.10 -9.47
C GLU A 129 32.45 -51.32 -10.63
N TYR A 130 33.47 -50.51 -10.32
CA TYR A 130 34.65 -50.33 -11.20
C TYR A 130 35.91 -49.92 -10.40
N GLU A 131 36.99 -50.69 -10.57
CA GLU A 131 38.30 -50.56 -9.93
C GLU A 131 39.21 -49.44 -10.51
N THR A 132 40.10 -48.91 -9.68
CA THR A 132 41.38 -48.35 -10.13
C THR A 132 42.47 -48.74 -9.14
N ASP A 133 43.28 -49.66 -9.64
CA ASP A 133 44.49 -50.26 -9.09
C ASP A 133 45.61 -49.20 -8.94
N SER A 134 46.17 -49.10 -7.74
CA SER A 134 47.42 -48.37 -7.47
C SER A 134 48.20 -49.16 -6.42
N ASP A 135 48.77 -50.26 -6.89
CA ASP A 135 49.73 -51.12 -6.19
C ASP A 135 50.90 -50.29 -5.62
N GLU A 136 51.01 -50.30 -4.30
CA GLU A 136 52.15 -49.80 -3.55
C GLU A 136 53.10 -50.97 -3.28
N GLU A 137 53.85 -51.37 -4.31
CA GLU A 137 54.93 -52.35 -4.18
C GLU A 137 56.29 -51.64 -4.23
N MET A 138 57.05 -51.84 -3.16
CA MET A 138 58.37 -51.31 -2.88
C MET A 138 59.41 -51.79 -3.90
N ALA A 139 59.41 -51.20 -5.10
CA ALA A 139 60.46 -51.39 -6.09
C ALA A 139 61.75 -50.71 -5.60
N GLY A 140 62.67 -51.52 -5.08
CA GLY A 140 63.97 -51.07 -4.60
C GLY A 140 64.69 -50.19 -5.62
N MET A 141 65.22 -49.06 -5.15
CA MET A 141 66.03 -48.13 -5.94
C MET A 141 67.10 -48.86 -6.75
N ALA A 142 66.83 -49.07 -8.04
CA ALA A 142 67.80 -49.59 -8.98
C ALA A 142 68.95 -48.57 -9.10
N MET A 143 70.15 -48.92 -8.64
CA MET A 143 71.33 -48.07 -8.82
C MET A 143 71.60 -47.88 -10.31
N VAL A 144 71.29 -46.70 -10.83
CA VAL A 144 71.55 -46.32 -12.22
C VAL A 144 73.06 -46.27 -12.43
N LYS A 145 73.56 -47.11 -13.34
CA LYS A 145 74.97 -47.13 -13.75
C LYS A 145 75.33 -45.75 -14.34
N PRO A 146 76.40 -45.07 -13.88
CA PRO A 146 76.77 -43.79 -14.44
C PRO A 146 77.22 -43.97 -15.90
N VAL A 147 76.47 -43.39 -16.83
CA VAL A 147 76.83 -43.28 -18.24
C VAL A 147 77.46 -41.90 -18.47
N PHE A 148 78.59 -41.86 -19.16
CA PHE A 148 79.29 -40.61 -19.44
C PHE A 148 78.51 -39.75 -20.45
N VAL A 149 77.92 -38.66 -19.98
CA VAL A 149 77.22 -37.68 -20.83
C VAL A 149 78.22 -36.68 -21.42
N PRO A 150 78.27 -36.52 -22.76
CA PRO A 150 79.10 -35.52 -23.46
C PRO A 150 78.87 -34.10 -22.97
N LYS A 151 79.89 -33.23 -23.07
CA LYS A 151 79.84 -31.87 -22.52
C LYS A 151 78.74 -30.98 -23.11
N SER A 152 78.27 -31.25 -24.32
CA SER A 152 77.18 -30.53 -24.99
C SER A 152 75.79 -30.85 -24.44
N GLU A 153 75.65 -31.99 -23.77
CA GLU A 153 74.40 -32.50 -23.18
C GLU A 153 74.38 -32.34 -21.65
N ARG A 154 75.37 -31.63 -21.11
CA ARG A 154 75.38 -31.24 -19.69
C ARG A 154 74.69 -29.90 -19.56
N ASP A 155 73.41 -29.93 -19.22
CA ASP A 155 72.68 -28.73 -18.85
C ASP A 155 73.34 -28.05 -17.67
N THR A 156 73.52 -26.74 -17.76
CA THR A 156 74.02 -25.96 -16.64
C THR A 156 72.93 -25.92 -15.56
N ILE A 157 73.32 -26.05 -14.29
CA ILE A 157 72.40 -26.18 -13.14
C ILE A 157 71.34 -25.04 -13.12
N ALA A 158 71.70 -23.85 -13.63
CA ALA A 158 70.80 -22.70 -13.74
C ALA A 158 69.71 -22.79 -14.83
N GLU A 159 69.97 -23.52 -15.94
CA GLU A 159 68.97 -23.71 -17.01
C GLU A 159 67.96 -24.80 -16.63
N ARG A 160 68.44 -25.85 -15.95
CA ARG A 160 67.59 -26.88 -15.36
C ARG A 160 66.66 -26.31 -14.29
N GLU A 161 67.16 -25.45 -13.41
CA GLU A 161 66.36 -24.77 -12.38
C GLU A 161 65.31 -23.83 -13.00
N ARG A 162 65.61 -23.18 -14.13
CA ARG A 162 64.63 -22.32 -14.84
C ARG A 162 63.52 -23.13 -15.50
N LEU A 163 63.85 -24.25 -16.14
CA LEU A 163 62.86 -25.14 -16.75
C LEU A 163 62.00 -25.84 -15.68
N GLU A 164 62.62 -26.26 -14.58
CA GLU A 164 61.91 -26.87 -13.44
C GLU A 164 60.97 -25.86 -12.76
N ALA A 165 61.38 -24.59 -12.62
CA ALA A 165 60.49 -23.53 -12.12
C ALA A 165 59.33 -23.20 -13.09
N GLU A 166 59.55 -23.28 -14.40
CA GLU A 166 58.49 -23.08 -15.41
C GLU A 166 57.50 -24.26 -15.44
N GLU A 167 58.00 -25.49 -15.28
CA GLU A 167 57.21 -26.71 -15.15
C GLU A 167 56.36 -26.69 -13.87
N GLN A 168 56.96 -26.37 -12.72
CA GLN A 168 56.25 -26.19 -11.46
C GLN A 168 55.16 -25.10 -11.56
N ALA A 169 55.45 -23.98 -12.21
CA ALA A 169 54.45 -22.92 -12.41
C ALA A 169 53.29 -23.34 -13.35
N LEU A 170 53.52 -24.28 -14.26
CA LEU A 170 52.47 -24.85 -15.11
C LEU A 170 51.65 -25.90 -14.36
N GLU A 171 52.30 -26.77 -13.60
CA GLU A 171 51.66 -27.76 -12.72
C GLU A 171 50.77 -27.08 -11.67
N GLU A 172 51.23 -25.99 -11.05
CA GLU A 172 50.42 -25.21 -10.11
C GLU A 172 49.19 -24.58 -10.77
N LYS A 173 49.30 -24.09 -12.02
CA LYS A 173 48.17 -23.56 -12.78
C LYS A 173 47.17 -24.65 -13.13
N VAL A 174 47.63 -25.86 -13.47
CA VAL A 174 46.77 -27.02 -13.75
C VAL A 174 46.07 -27.46 -12.46
N ARG A 175 46.80 -27.55 -11.35
CA ARG A 175 46.24 -27.86 -10.02
C ARG A 175 45.16 -26.85 -9.63
N ARG A 176 45.45 -25.55 -9.78
CA ARG A 176 44.49 -24.48 -9.47
C ARG A 176 43.22 -24.55 -10.35
N LYS A 177 43.36 -24.82 -11.66
CA LYS A 177 42.20 -25.01 -12.55
C LYS A 177 41.36 -26.24 -12.16
N LEU A 178 42.00 -27.30 -11.68
CA LEU A 178 41.31 -28.49 -11.22
C LEU A 178 40.57 -28.24 -9.89
N GLU A 179 41.17 -27.46 -8.99
CA GLU A 179 40.52 -26.96 -7.77
C GLU A 179 39.33 -26.04 -8.09
N GLU A 180 39.50 -25.09 -9.02
CA GLU A 180 38.42 -24.21 -9.52
C GLU A 180 37.25 -25.05 -10.06
N ARG A 181 37.52 -26.06 -10.91
CA ARG A 181 36.50 -27.00 -11.39
C ARG A 181 35.81 -27.78 -10.27
N LYS A 182 36.57 -28.24 -9.26
CA LYS A 182 35.99 -28.94 -8.09
C LYS A 182 35.10 -28.02 -7.26
N VAL A 183 35.40 -26.72 -7.20
CA VAL A 183 34.57 -25.74 -6.50
C VAL A 183 33.32 -25.42 -7.32
N GLU A 184 33.47 -25.23 -8.63
CA GLU A 184 32.35 -25.00 -9.56
C GLU A 184 31.35 -26.17 -9.54
N THR A 185 31.82 -27.42 -9.57
CA THR A 185 30.92 -28.59 -9.51
C THR A 185 30.19 -28.68 -8.17
N LYS A 186 30.87 -28.38 -7.05
CA LYS A 186 30.23 -28.30 -5.74
C LYS A 186 29.21 -27.18 -5.64
N GLN A 187 29.48 -26.02 -6.25
CA GLN A 187 28.55 -24.90 -6.29
C GLN A 187 27.29 -25.23 -7.09
N ILE A 188 27.45 -25.84 -8.27
CA ILE A 188 26.32 -26.30 -9.09
C ILE A 188 25.47 -27.32 -8.31
N LEU A 189 26.10 -28.28 -7.63
CA LEU A 189 25.40 -29.26 -6.81
C LEU A 189 24.61 -28.60 -5.67
N VAL A 190 25.21 -27.64 -4.96
CA VAL A 190 24.55 -26.90 -3.88
C VAL A 190 23.37 -26.06 -4.41
N GLU A 191 23.51 -25.44 -5.58
CA GLU A 191 22.41 -24.71 -6.21
C GLU A 191 21.27 -25.65 -6.62
N GLU A 192 21.59 -26.85 -7.10
CA GLU A 192 20.59 -27.83 -7.50
C GLU A 192 19.85 -28.41 -6.28
N ILE A 193 20.57 -28.75 -5.21
CA ILE A 193 19.96 -29.17 -3.92
C ILE A 193 19.01 -28.09 -3.41
N LYS A 194 19.39 -26.81 -3.47
CA LYS A 194 18.52 -25.71 -3.03
C LYS A 194 17.27 -25.56 -3.89
N LYS A 195 17.37 -25.77 -5.21
CA LYS A 195 16.20 -25.74 -6.10
C LYS A 195 15.29 -26.92 -5.79
N GLU A 196 15.86 -28.11 -5.61
CA GLU A 196 15.12 -29.31 -5.27
C GLU A 196 14.42 -29.19 -3.91
N GLU A 197 15.09 -28.66 -2.88
CA GLU A 197 14.48 -28.34 -1.58
C GLU A 197 13.35 -27.31 -1.70
N MET A 198 13.47 -26.31 -2.59
CA MET A 198 12.39 -25.35 -2.83
C MET A 198 11.22 -25.98 -3.58
N ILE A 199 11.49 -26.85 -4.54
CA ILE A 199 10.44 -27.60 -5.26
C ILE A 199 9.75 -28.57 -4.29
N GLN A 200 10.51 -29.28 -3.46
CA GLN A 200 9.97 -30.16 -2.42
C GLN A 200 9.14 -29.40 -1.40
N ARG A 201 9.60 -28.25 -0.90
CA ARG A 201 8.77 -27.39 -0.03
C ARG A 201 7.49 -26.95 -0.72
N ASN A 202 7.58 -26.50 -1.97
CA ASN A 202 6.40 -26.07 -2.71
C ASN A 202 5.44 -27.25 -2.92
N LEU A 203 5.96 -28.43 -3.24
CA LEU A 203 5.18 -29.65 -3.40
C LEU A 203 4.57 -30.12 -2.08
N GLU A 204 5.28 -30.04 -0.95
CA GLU A 204 4.74 -30.31 0.39
C GLU A 204 3.65 -29.30 0.79
N THR A 205 3.80 -28.03 0.39
CA THR A 205 2.73 -27.03 0.60
C THR A 205 1.53 -27.24 -0.33
N GLU A 206 1.74 -27.78 -1.53
CA GLU A 206 0.67 -28.13 -2.47
C GLU A 206 -0.02 -29.45 -2.09
N ALA A 207 0.72 -30.44 -1.58
CA ALA A 207 0.21 -31.70 -1.06
C ALA A 207 -0.55 -31.53 0.27
N ASN A 208 -0.22 -30.51 1.06
CA ASN A 208 -0.98 -30.12 2.26
C ASN A 208 -2.45 -29.75 1.99
N ILE A 209 -2.82 -29.51 0.72
CA ILE A 209 -4.21 -29.21 0.35
C ILE A 209 -5.03 -30.51 0.26
N ALA A 210 -4.40 -31.66 0.01
CA ALA A 210 -5.04 -32.97 -0.05
C ALA A 210 -5.07 -33.71 1.31
N ASP A 211 -4.17 -33.33 2.23
CA ASP A 211 -4.11 -33.79 3.64
C ASP A 211 -4.94 -32.90 4.59
N VAL A 212 -5.87 -32.08 4.06
CA VAL A 212 -6.83 -31.38 4.89
C VAL A 212 -7.75 -32.43 5.50
N ASP A 213 -7.50 -32.75 6.76
CA ASP A 213 -8.29 -33.69 7.55
C ASP A 213 -9.77 -33.26 7.52
N THR A 214 -10.60 -34.03 6.83
CA THR A 214 -12.03 -33.76 6.67
C THR A 214 -12.88 -34.32 7.82
N ASP A 215 -12.24 -34.87 8.86
CA ASP A 215 -12.91 -35.38 10.04
C ASP A 215 -13.14 -34.26 11.08
N ASP A 216 -14.22 -33.51 10.87
CA ASP A 216 -14.68 -32.42 11.75
C ASP A 216 -14.95 -32.87 13.20
N GLU A 217 -15.02 -34.19 13.49
CA GLU A 217 -15.37 -34.73 14.82
C GLU A 217 -14.16 -34.86 15.77
N MET A 218 -12.93 -34.97 15.25
CA MET A 218 -11.76 -35.21 16.12
C MET A 218 -11.26 -33.93 16.82
N ASN A 219 -11.49 -32.75 16.23
CA ASN A 219 -10.95 -31.46 16.67
C ASN A 219 -12.02 -30.44 17.12
N GLU A 220 -13.26 -30.87 17.40
CA GLU A 220 -14.39 -29.99 17.77
C GLU A 220 -14.05 -29.00 18.91
N ALA A 221 -13.26 -29.43 19.89
CA ALA A 221 -12.82 -28.56 21.00
C ALA A 221 -11.91 -27.42 20.53
N GLU A 222 -10.94 -27.71 19.65
CA GLU A 222 -10.02 -26.72 19.12
C GLU A 222 -10.72 -25.77 18.13
N GLU A 223 -11.65 -26.29 17.33
CA GLU A 223 -12.47 -25.48 16.44
C GLU A 223 -13.42 -24.55 17.20
N TYR A 224 -14.01 -25.03 18.30
CA TYR A 224 -14.83 -24.23 19.19
C TYR A 224 -14.00 -23.13 19.87
N GLU A 225 -12.78 -23.44 20.30
CA GLU A 225 -11.84 -22.44 20.81
C GLU A 225 -11.42 -21.44 19.73
N ALA A 226 -11.14 -21.89 18.50
CA ALA A 226 -10.83 -21.03 17.37
C ALA A 226 -12.00 -20.13 16.99
N TRP A 227 -13.24 -20.65 17.02
CA TRP A 227 -14.46 -19.87 16.86
C TRP A 227 -14.59 -18.83 17.98
N LYS A 228 -14.37 -19.23 19.23
CA LYS A 228 -14.40 -18.32 20.38
C LYS A 228 -13.31 -17.24 20.28
N VAL A 229 -12.11 -17.56 19.81
CA VAL A 229 -11.04 -16.59 19.57
C VAL A 229 -11.43 -15.61 18.46
N ARG A 230 -12.03 -16.09 17.37
CA ARG A 230 -12.56 -15.23 16.30
C ARG A 230 -13.65 -14.29 16.83
N GLU A 231 -14.57 -14.81 17.64
CA GLU A 231 -15.67 -14.04 18.22
C GLU A 231 -15.16 -13.01 19.25
N ILE A 232 -14.24 -13.43 20.13
CA ILE A 232 -13.54 -12.51 21.04
C ILE A 232 -12.77 -11.45 20.25
N ALA A 233 -12.12 -11.80 19.15
CA ALA A 233 -11.40 -10.85 18.31
C ALA A 233 -12.34 -9.83 17.65
N ARG A 234 -13.56 -10.23 17.24
CA ARG A 234 -14.60 -9.30 16.74
C ARG A 234 -15.02 -8.32 17.84
N ILE A 235 -15.40 -8.84 19.01
CA ILE A 235 -15.80 -8.02 20.16
C ILE A 235 -14.65 -7.09 20.57
N LYS A 236 -13.42 -7.59 20.55
CA LYS A 236 -12.22 -6.82 20.87
C LYS A 236 -11.99 -5.71 19.85
N ARG A 237 -12.14 -5.95 18.54
CA ARG A 237 -12.04 -4.92 17.49
C ARG A 237 -13.02 -3.79 17.73
N ASP A 238 -14.30 -4.11 17.93
CA ASP A 238 -15.34 -3.10 18.17
C ASP A 238 -15.09 -2.30 19.46
N ARG A 239 -14.56 -2.97 20.50
CA ARG A 239 -14.20 -2.32 21.76
C ARG A 239 -12.97 -1.43 21.59
N GLU A 240 -11.92 -1.92 20.94
CA GLU A 240 -10.69 -1.19 20.66
C GLU A 240 -10.96 0.03 19.78
N ASP A 241 -11.88 -0.04 18.81
CA ASP A 241 -12.22 1.10 17.96
C ASP A 241 -12.94 2.20 18.75
N ARG A 242 -13.86 1.83 19.67
CA ARG A 242 -14.46 2.81 20.59
C ARG A 242 -13.43 3.41 21.55
N GLU A 243 -12.56 2.57 22.12
CA GLU A 243 -11.49 3.02 23.03
C GLU A 243 -10.46 3.89 22.30
N ALA A 244 -10.16 3.61 21.03
CA ALA A 244 -9.26 4.41 20.20
C ALA A 244 -9.83 5.81 19.94
N MET A 245 -11.11 5.91 19.57
CA MET A 245 -11.80 7.20 19.39
C MET A 245 -11.82 8.02 20.69
N LEU A 246 -12.06 7.36 21.83
CA LEU A 246 -12.00 8.02 23.14
C LEU A 246 -10.58 8.46 23.49
N LYS A 247 -9.58 7.62 23.25
CA LYS A 247 -8.17 7.93 23.50
C LYS A 247 -7.67 9.08 22.64
N GLU A 248 -8.04 9.12 21.37
CA GLU A 248 -7.73 10.23 20.47
C GLU A 248 -8.37 11.52 20.98
N ARG A 249 -9.65 11.47 21.37
CA ARG A 249 -10.33 12.62 21.96
C ARG A 249 -9.67 13.09 23.26
N GLU A 250 -9.31 12.17 24.14
CA GLU A 250 -8.58 12.46 25.38
C GLU A 250 -7.19 13.04 25.10
N GLU A 251 -6.50 12.60 24.05
CA GLU A 251 -5.22 13.16 23.62
C GLU A 251 -5.38 14.58 23.07
N ILE A 252 -6.39 14.80 22.23
CA ILE A 252 -6.73 16.14 21.72
C ILE A 252 -7.09 17.06 22.90
N GLU A 253 -7.92 16.61 23.84
CA GLU A 253 -8.29 17.37 25.03
C GLU A 253 -7.07 17.62 25.94
N ARG A 254 -6.19 16.62 26.12
CA ARG A 254 -4.91 16.76 26.83
C ARG A 254 -4.06 17.85 26.18
N VAL A 255 -3.77 17.75 24.89
CA VAL A 255 -2.99 18.74 24.13
C VAL A 255 -3.64 20.13 24.16
N ARG A 256 -4.97 20.20 24.12
CA ARG A 256 -5.72 21.47 24.20
C ARG A 256 -5.65 22.12 25.59
N ASN A 257 -5.56 21.30 26.64
CA ASN A 257 -5.44 21.71 28.03
C ASN A 257 -3.98 21.98 28.45
N MET A 258 -2.99 21.40 27.76
CA MET A 258 -1.57 21.70 27.99
C MET A 258 -1.26 23.18 27.70
N THR A 259 -0.35 23.76 28.46
CA THR A 259 0.21 25.08 28.16
C THR A 259 1.20 25.01 26.99
N GLU A 260 1.44 26.13 26.32
CA GLU A 260 2.34 26.19 25.15
C GLU A 260 3.80 25.79 25.48
N GLU A 261 4.23 25.99 26.72
CA GLU A 261 5.56 25.57 27.19
C GLU A 261 5.66 24.05 27.33
N GLU A 262 4.65 23.45 27.95
CA GLU A 262 4.56 21.99 28.08
C GLU A 262 4.34 21.32 26.72
N ARG A 263 3.64 21.96 25.78
CA ARG A 263 3.50 21.49 24.40
C ARG A 263 4.85 21.45 23.68
N ARG A 264 5.67 22.48 23.79
CA ARG A 264 7.02 22.49 23.20
C ARG A 264 7.92 21.41 23.81
N ASP A 265 7.82 21.17 25.10
CA ASP A 265 8.57 20.10 25.76
C ASP A 265 8.05 18.71 25.38
N TRP A 266 6.74 18.57 25.20
CA TRP A 266 6.12 17.34 24.69
C TRP A 266 6.51 17.06 23.24
N GLU A 267 6.51 18.07 22.36
CA GLU A 267 6.99 17.96 20.97
C GLU A 267 8.49 17.67 20.90
N ARG A 268 9.29 18.15 21.88
CA ARG A 268 10.71 17.79 21.99
C ARG A 268 10.90 16.33 22.43
N LYS A 269 10.07 15.84 23.36
CA LYS A 269 10.10 14.45 23.85
C LYS A 269 9.52 13.46 22.83
N ASN A 270 8.53 13.89 22.04
CA ASN A 270 7.89 13.13 20.99
C ASN A 270 8.17 13.79 19.63
N PRO A 271 9.40 13.69 19.12
CA PRO A 271 9.72 14.24 17.81
C PRO A 271 8.87 13.52 16.75
N LYS A 272 8.23 14.30 15.87
CA LYS A 272 7.55 13.73 14.71
C LYS A 272 8.59 12.97 13.87
N PRO A 273 8.26 11.78 13.35
CA PRO A 273 9.16 11.06 12.47
C PRO A 273 9.54 11.97 11.31
N ALA A 274 10.85 12.08 11.05
CA ALA A 274 11.33 12.92 9.97
C ALA A 274 10.78 12.38 8.63
N PRO A 275 10.29 13.26 7.74
CA PRO A 275 9.89 12.81 6.41
C PRO A 275 11.09 12.20 5.69
N PRO A 276 10.88 11.20 4.83
CA PRO A 276 11.97 10.61 4.06
C PRO A 276 12.67 11.69 3.22
N PRO A 277 13.99 11.57 3.01
CA PRO A 277 14.75 12.54 2.23
C PRO A 277 14.18 12.63 0.82
N LYS A 278 13.75 13.85 0.42
CA LYS A 278 13.26 14.10 -0.94
C LYS A 278 14.44 14.00 -1.90
N GLN A 279 14.34 13.15 -2.93
CA GLN A 279 15.34 13.13 -3.99
C GLN A 279 15.36 14.44 -4.76
N LYS A 280 16.55 14.85 -5.18
CA LYS A 280 16.75 16.04 -6.00
C LYS A 280 16.39 15.72 -7.45
N TRP A 281 15.38 16.41 -7.97
CA TRP A 281 14.95 16.22 -9.35
C TRP A 281 15.94 16.86 -10.32
N ARG A 282 15.98 16.32 -11.53
CA ARG A 282 16.79 16.86 -12.62
C ARG A 282 16.17 18.13 -13.19
N PHE A 283 16.99 18.93 -13.84
CA PHE A 283 16.55 20.18 -14.46
C PHE A 283 15.43 19.90 -15.49
N MET A 284 14.29 20.56 -15.31
CA MET A 284 13.08 20.40 -16.14
C MET A 284 12.44 19.01 -16.15
N GLN A 285 12.71 18.18 -15.15
CA GLN A 285 12.03 16.91 -14.96
C GLN A 285 10.52 17.12 -14.71
N LYS A 286 9.69 16.28 -15.31
CA LYS A 286 8.23 16.29 -15.14
C LYS A 286 7.87 15.65 -13.80
N TYR A 287 7.07 16.36 -13.02
CA TYR A 287 6.41 15.78 -11.86
C TYR A 287 5.24 14.90 -12.27
N PHE A 288 5.20 13.70 -11.72
CA PHE A 288 4.02 12.84 -11.73
C PHE A 288 3.43 12.82 -10.32
N HIS A 289 2.23 13.39 -10.16
CA HIS A 289 1.52 13.35 -8.89
C HIS A 289 1.07 11.91 -8.61
N LYS A 290 1.36 11.40 -7.42
CA LYS A 290 1.03 10.02 -6.99
C LYS A 290 -0.49 9.77 -6.77
N GLY A 291 -1.37 10.66 -7.24
CA GLY A 291 -2.80 10.70 -6.84
C GLY A 291 -3.03 11.32 -5.45
N ALA A 292 -4.27 11.36 -4.97
CA ALA A 292 -4.62 11.75 -3.60
C ALA A 292 -5.35 10.65 -2.82
N PHE A 293 -5.73 9.57 -3.52
CA PHE A 293 -6.47 8.45 -2.98
C PHE A 293 -5.51 7.27 -2.74
N PHE A 294 -5.80 6.44 -1.75
CA PHE A 294 -5.08 5.19 -1.46
C PHE A 294 -3.57 5.34 -1.15
N GLN A 295 -3.14 6.53 -0.71
CA GLN A 295 -1.73 6.77 -0.34
C GLN A 295 -1.42 6.40 1.11
N ASP A 296 -2.37 6.68 2.00
CA ASP A 296 -2.29 6.29 3.39
C ASP A 296 -3.03 4.96 3.58
N GLU A 297 -2.64 4.24 4.64
CA GLU A 297 -3.47 3.16 5.17
C GLU A 297 -4.81 3.80 5.52
N SER A 298 -5.90 3.23 5.00
CA SER A 298 -7.23 3.69 5.36
C SER A 298 -7.34 3.70 6.88
N ASP A 299 -7.74 4.85 7.45
CA ASP A 299 -8.02 4.98 8.89
C ASP A 299 -9.07 3.96 9.35
N ASP A 300 -9.86 3.43 8.42
CA ASP A 300 -10.73 2.28 8.64
C ASP A 300 -9.90 1.02 8.88
N ARG A 301 -9.79 0.62 10.14
CA ARG A 301 -9.30 -0.70 10.58
C ARG A 301 -10.05 -1.89 9.98
N ALA A 302 -11.23 -1.66 9.41
CA ALA A 302 -12.05 -2.63 8.71
C ALA A 302 -11.72 -2.76 7.21
N ALA A 303 -10.88 -1.88 6.67
CA ALA A 303 -10.52 -1.96 5.26
C ALA A 303 -9.66 -3.19 5.00
N THR A 304 -10.17 -4.03 4.11
CA THR A 304 -9.56 -5.28 3.65
C THR A 304 -8.45 -5.06 2.63
N VAL A 305 -8.28 -3.81 2.16
CA VAL A 305 -7.30 -3.47 1.13
C VAL A 305 -6.07 -2.89 1.83
N GLY A 306 -5.07 -3.75 2.03
CA GLY A 306 -3.77 -3.33 2.54
C GLY A 306 -3.15 -2.25 1.64
N THR A 307 -2.27 -1.41 2.19
CA THR A 307 -1.52 -0.48 1.36
C THR A 307 -0.60 -1.25 0.44
N ASP A 308 -0.88 -1.18 -0.87
CA ASP A 308 0.01 -1.76 -1.84
C ASP A 308 1.38 -1.10 -1.75
N ASN A 309 2.42 -1.93 -1.60
CA ASN A 309 3.81 -1.51 -1.60
C ASN A 309 4.20 -0.68 -2.84
N ILE A 310 3.37 -0.70 -3.88
CA ILE A 310 3.46 0.12 -5.09
C ILE A 310 3.49 1.61 -4.75
N PHE A 311 2.72 2.11 -3.79
CA PHE A 311 2.67 3.54 -3.43
C PHE A 311 3.89 4.02 -2.64
N LYS A 312 4.65 3.09 -2.05
CA LYS A 312 5.92 3.36 -1.35
C LYS A 312 7.12 3.44 -2.31
N ARG A 313 6.92 3.17 -3.60
CA ARG A 313 7.97 3.28 -4.63
C ARG A 313 8.45 4.72 -4.78
N ASP A 314 9.63 4.84 -5.37
CA ASP A 314 10.20 6.11 -5.76
C ASP A 314 9.55 6.61 -7.07
N PHE A 315 8.71 7.65 -6.97
CA PHE A 315 8.10 8.32 -8.13
C PHE A 315 8.84 9.60 -8.52
N SER A 316 9.97 9.91 -7.87
CA SER A 316 10.84 11.03 -8.22
C SER A 316 11.92 10.65 -9.23
N ALA A 317 11.98 9.38 -9.66
CA ALA A 317 12.89 8.95 -10.70
C ALA A 317 12.59 9.65 -12.06
N PRO A 318 13.62 10.02 -12.84
CA PRO A 318 13.43 10.53 -14.20
C PRO A 318 12.78 9.46 -15.10
N THR A 319 11.84 9.89 -15.94
CA THR A 319 11.10 8.98 -16.82
C THR A 319 11.23 9.45 -18.28
N GLY A 320 11.56 8.51 -19.18
CA GLY A 320 11.57 8.75 -20.63
C GLY A 320 12.52 9.88 -21.04
N GLU A 321 11.94 11.00 -21.49
CA GLU A 321 12.68 12.18 -21.96
C GLU A 321 13.52 12.88 -20.87
N ASP A 322 13.23 12.64 -19.60
CA ASP A 322 13.96 13.22 -18.46
C ASP A 322 15.23 12.45 -18.09
N ASN A 323 15.51 11.33 -18.77
CA ASN A 323 16.75 10.57 -18.63
C ASN A 323 17.96 11.32 -19.20
N MET A 324 17.75 12.35 -20.02
CA MET A 324 18.83 13.21 -20.53
C MET A 324 19.01 14.44 -19.65
N ASP A 325 20.27 14.89 -19.48
CA ASP A 325 20.54 16.12 -18.74
C ASP A 325 20.23 17.35 -19.60
N LYS A 326 19.10 17.99 -19.33
CA LYS A 326 18.64 19.17 -20.07
C LYS A 326 19.48 20.42 -19.78
N THR A 327 20.38 20.40 -18.79
CA THR A 327 21.30 21.52 -18.53
C THR A 327 22.37 21.70 -19.60
N ILE A 328 22.75 20.61 -20.28
CA ILE A 328 23.76 20.60 -21.36
C ILE A 328 23.20 21.26 -22.63
N LEU A 329 21.87 21.37 -22.75
CA LEU A 329 21.23 21.98 -23.90
C LEU A 329 21.49 23.50 -23.95
N PRO A 330 21.59 24.11 -25.14
CA PRO A 330 21.66 25.56 -25.29
C PRO A 330 20.47 26.26 -24.62
N LYS A 331 20.66 27.47 -24.08
CA LYS A 331 19.64 28.18 -23.29
C LYS A 331 18.28 28.32 -24.00
N VAL A 332 18.29 28.46 -25.32
CA VAL A 332 17.07 28.58 -26.15
C VAL A 332 16.27 27.26 -26.18
N MET A 333 16.94 26.12 -26.03
CA MET A 333 16.36 24.77 -25.98
C MET A 333 16.05 24.29 -24.55
N GLN A 334 16.50 25.00 -23.51
CA GLN A 334 16.17 24.74 -22.10
C GLN A 334 14.71 25.14 -21.78
N VAL A 335 13.77 24.63 -22.55
CA VAL A 335 12.33 24.90 -22.44
C VAL A 335 11.55 23.60 -22.66
N LYS A 336 10.43 23.42 -21.93
CA LYS A 336 9.72 22.13 -21.83
C LYS A 336 9.07 21.68 -23.13
N HIS A 337 8.64 22.63 -23.94
CA HIS A 337 7.95 22.39 -25.21
C HIS A 337 8.62 23.20 -26.33
N PHE A 338 9.92 22.95 -26.53
CA PHE A 338 10.66 23.55 -27.62
C PHE A 338 10.03 23.16 -28.98
N GLY A 339 9.79 24.14 -29.86
CA GLY A 339 9.20 23.90 -31.19
C GLY A 339 7.67 23.74 -31.26
N ARG A 340 6.93 23.77 -30.13
CA ARG A 340 5.45 23.73 -30.14
C ARG A 340 4.83 25.13 -30.18
N SER A 341 3.74 25.29 -30.94
CA SER A 341 3.03 26.57 -31.17
C SER A 341 2.23 27.12 -29.97
N GLY A 342 2.25 26.46 -28.82
CA GLY A 342 1.60 26.89 -27.58
C GLY A 342 2.56 27.14 -26.40
N ARG A 343 3.83 27.43 -26.69
CA ARG A 343 4.86 27.56 -25.66
C ARG A 343 4.64 28.81 -24.79
N THR A 344 4.70 28.65 -23.47
CA THR A 344 4.72 29.78 -22.53
C THR A 344 6.02 30.58 -22.65
N LYS A 345 5.95 31.88 -22.35
CA LYS A 345 7.14 32.76 -22.26
C LYS A 345 8.02 32.40 -21.07
N TRP A 346 7.38 31.94 -20.00
CA TRP A 346 7.98 31.52 -18.74
C TRP A 346 8.63 30.14 -18.88
N THR A 347 9.83 29.99 -18.33
CA THR A 347 10.70 28.82 -18.52
C THR A 347 10.52 27.78 -17.42
N HIS A 348 10.93 28.09 -16.19
CA HIS A 348 10.80 27.24 -15.02
C HIS A 348 10.75 28.11 -13.76
N LEU A 349 10.07 27.62 -12.72
CA LEU A 349 9.75 28.42 -11.53
C LEU A 349 10.97 29.13 -10.94
N VAL A 350 12.11 28.44 -10.82
CA VAL A 350 13.35 29.03 -10.26
C VAL A 350 13.85 30.25 -11.04
N ASN A 351 13.67 30.28 -12.36
CA ASN A 351 14.10 31.41 -13.20
C ASN A 351 13.14 32.60 -13.09
N GLU A 352 11.87 32.33 -12.82
CA GLU A 352 10.81 33.35 -12.72
C GLU A 352 10.52 33.73 -11.25
N ASP A 353 11.13 33.03 -10.30
CA ASP A 353 11.00 33.29 -8.88
C ASP A 353 11.76 34.57 -8.54
N THR A 354 11.00 35.60 -8.20
CA THR A 354 11.51 36.92 -7.83
C THR A 354 11.74 37.07 -6.33
N THR A 355 11.62 35.98 -5.55
CA THR A 355 11.92 36.04 -4.12
C THR A 355 13.39 36.38 -3.88
N ASP A 356 13.61 37.52 -3.23
CA ASP A 356 14.93 37.94 -2.80
C ASP A 356 15.29 37.26 -1.47
N TRP A 357 16.08 36.20 -1.57
CA TRP A 357 16.58 35.46 -0.40
C TRP A 357 17.58 36.27 0.44
N ASN A 358 18.15 37.36 -0.08
CA ASN A 358 19.04 38.25 0.67
C ASN A 358 18.31 39.33 1.46
N ASN A 359 16.98 39.35 1.44
CA ASN A 359 16.19 40.29 2.20
C ASN A 359 16.36 40.07 3.72
N PRO A 360 16.71 41.08 4.54
CA PRO A 360 16.83 40.94 6.00
C PRO A 360 15.59 40.39 6.72
N TRP A 361 14.42 40.42 6.08
CA TRP A 361 13.17 39.86 6.60
C TRP A 361 13.05 38.34 6.43
N THR A 362 13.83 37.69 5.55
CA THR A 362 13.79 36.24 5.31
C THR A 362 14.60 35.46 6.34
N TYR A 363 15.68 36.05 6.86
CA TYR A 363 16.51 35.44 7.89
C TYR A 363 15.82 35.43 9.25
N ASN A 364 15.99 34.33 9.99
CA ASN A 364 15.51 34.20 11.36
C ASN A 364 16.55 34.80 12.34
N ASP A 365 16.90 36.07 12.10
CA ASP A 365 17.90 36.81 12.87
C ASP A 365 17.30 37.28 14.21
N PRO A 366 18.05 37.24 15.33
CA PRO A 366 17.64 37.91 16.57
C PRO A 366 17.20 39.38 16.40
N LEU A 367 17.65 40.09 15.36
CA LEU A 367 17.14 41.43 14.99
C LEU A 367 15.66 41.40 14.58
N ARG A 368 15.22 40.39 13.85
CA ARG A 368 13.82 40.19 13.47
C ARG A 368 12.96 39.88 14.69
N ALA A 369 13.46 39.05 15.61
CA ALA A 369 12.79 38.80 16.88
C ALA A 369 12.63 40.09 17.72
N LYS A 370 13.67 40.93 17.79
CA LYS A 370 13.61 42.24 18.46
C LYS A 370 12.64 43.21 17.77
N TYR A 371 12.59 43.22 16.45
CA TYR A 371 11.63 44.03 15.69
C TYR A 371 10.20 43.56 15.94
N ASN A 372 9.95 42.25 15.86
CA ASN A 372 8.67 41.62 16.15
C ASN A 372 8.21 41.92 17.59
N ALA A 373 9.13 41.92 18.55
CA ALA A 373 8.86 42.31 19.93
C ALA A 373 8.65 43.82 20.13
N LYS A 374 8.97 44.68 19.17
CA LYS A 374 8.65 46.12 19.22
C LYS A 374 7.34 46.46 18.53
N MET A 375 6.83 45.57 17.68
CA MET A 375 5.56 45.75 16.99
C MET A 375 4.38 45.57 17.96
N ALA A 376 3.52 46.60 18.04
CA ALA A 376 2.31 46.55 18.84
C ALA A 376 1.37 45.44 18.33
N GLY A 377 0.87 44.60 19.24
CA GLY A 377 -0.05 43.49 18.92
C GLY A 377 0.60 42.10 18.80
N MET A 378 1.93 42.00 18.72
CA MET A 378 2.63 40.71 18.70
C MET A 378 3.03 40.19 20.10
N ASN A 379 3.14 41.09 21.09
CA ASN A 379 3.44 40.73 22.49
C ASN A 379 2.21 40.60 23.38
N THR A 380 1.01 40.92 22.89
CA THR A 380 -0.20 40.73 23.68
C THR A 380 -0.51 39.25 23.71
N ALA A 381 -0.46 38.64 24.91
CA ALA A 381 -0.94 37.27 25.09
C ALA A 381 -2.35 37.17 24.52
N ILE A 382 -2.51 36.43 23.42
CA ILE A 382 -3.81 36.18 22.81
C ILE A 382 -4.54 35.26 23.78
N ALA A 383 -5.25 35.86 24.74
CA ALA A 383 -6.13 35.13 25.62
C ALA A 383 -7.18 34.46 24.75
N LYS A 384 -7.25 33.12 24.79
CA LYS A 384 -8.30 32.36 24.11
C LYS A 384 -9.64 33.03 24.45
N PRO A 385 -10.44 33.48 23.46
CA PRO A 385 -11.70 34.14 23.76
C PRO A 385 -12.53 33.18 24.61
N LYS A 386 -12.89 33.59 25.83
CA LYS A 386 -13.83 32.83 26.65
C LYS A 386 -15.16 32.86 25.91
N GLY A 387 -15.44 31.81 25.15
CA GLY A 387 -16.69 31.66 24.42
C GLY A 387 -17.86 31.97 25.35
N SER A 388 -18.72 32.89 24.96
CA SER A 388 -19.88 33.23 25.79
C SER A 388 -20.73 31.96 25.94
N LYS A 389 -21.08 31.63 27.19
CA LYS A 389 -21.82 30.43 27.61
C LYS A 389 -23.30 30.50 27.18
N LYS A 390 -23.54 30.86 25.91
CA LYS A 390 -24.85 30.94 25.26
C LYS A 390 -24.86 30.00 24.05
N LEU A 391 -24.34 28.79 24.19
CA LEU A 391 -24.84 27.70 23.35
C LEU A 391 -26.18 27.30 23.95
N LYS A 392 -27.23 27.43 23.15
CA LYS A 392 -28.58 27.01 23.47
C LYS A 392 -28.58 25.50 23.38
N ASP A 393 -28.72 24.81 24.50
CA ASP A 393 -28.88 23.35 24.54
C ASP A 393 -30.08 22.98 23.67
N TRP A 394 -29.82 22.25 22.58
CA TRP A 394 -30.85 21.72 21.67
C TRP A 394 -31.30 20.30 22.05
N GLU A 395 -30.77 19.72 23.13
CA GLU A 395 -31.13 18.39 23.63
C GLU A 395 -32.17 18.46 24.76
N SER A 396 -33.29 19.10 24.47
CA SER A 396 -34.50 18.93 25.27
C SER A 396 -35.71 19.10 24.36
N ARG A 397 -36.08 18.02 23.68
CA ARG A 397 -37.47 17.81 23.30
C ARG A 397 -37.81 16.34 23.17
#